data_AF-A0A288GVJ6-F1
#
_entry.id   AF-A0A288GVJ6-F1
#
_cell.length_a   1.000
_cell.length_b   1.000
_cell.length_c   1.000
_cell.angle_alpha   90.00
_cell.angle_beta   90.00
_cell.angle_gamma   90.00
#
_symmetry.space_group_name_H-M   'P 1'
#
loop_
_entity.id
_entity.type
_entity.pdbx_description
1 polymer ?
#
loop_
_entity_poly.entity_id
_entity_poly.type
_entity_poly.pdbx_seq_one_letter_code
_entity_poly.pdbx_strand_id
1 'polypeptide(L)'
;MDTFLQLPDIAAELRLIHSDQFQLGEYIYMGMGLVDNHRVCISVAYQIDYCIKKALQFIEHDSNVTFTHINKVKIGELEACKRFTI
;
A
#
# COMPACT_ATOMS: atom_id res chain seq x y z
N MET A 1 9.95 -4.30 -7.44
CA MET A 1 8.64 -3.89 -8.03
C MET A 1 8.01 -5.05 -8.79
N ASP A 2 8.81 -5.86 -9.50
CA ASP A 2 8.34 -6.98 -10.32
C ASP A 2 7.54 -8.06 -9.57
N THR A 3 7.85 -8.33 -8.30
CA THR A 3 7.10 -9.29 -7.47
C THR A 3 5.63 -8.90 -7.30
N PHE A 4 5.33 -7.62 -7.19
CA PHE A 4 3.97 -7.12 -6.95
C PHE A 4 3.08 -7.16 -8.20
N LEU A 5 3.67 -7.27 -9.39
CA LEU A 5 2.93 -7.44 -10.64
C LEU A 5 2.30 -8.84 -10.75
N GLN A 6 2.75 -9.80 -9.95
CA GLN A 6 2.18 -11.14 -9.88
C GLN A 6 0.93 -11.22 -9.00
N LEU A 7 0.69 -10.20 -8.15
CA LEU A 7 -0.49 -10.10 -7.29
C LEU A 7 -1.63 -9.41 -8.07
N PRO A 8 -2.70 -10.11 -8.46
CA PRO A 8 -3.68 -9.59 -9.44
C PRO A 8 -4.32 -8.27 -9.04
N ASP A 9 -4.67 -8.12 -7.75
CA ASP A 9 -5.30 -6.90 -7.24
C ASP A 9 -4.35 -5.70 -7.24
N ILE A 10 -3.07 -5.92 -6.92
CA ILE A 10 -2.07 -4.86 -6.94
C ILE A 10 -1.73 -4.50 -8.38
N ALA A 11 -1.60 -5.48 -9.27
CA ALA A 11 -1.37 -5.23 -10.69
C ALA A 11 -2.53 -4.44 -11.32
N ALA A 12 -3.78 -4.73 -10.94
CA ALA A 12 -4.93 -3.95 -11.37
C ALA A 12 -4.89 -2.51 -10.86
N GLU A 13 -4.54 -2.32 -9.59
CA GLU A 13 -4.41 -0.98 -9.00
C GLU A 13 -3.26 -0.18 -9.63
N LEU A 14 -2.14 -0.83 -9.93
CA LEU A 14 -1.01 -0.24 -10.64
C LEU A 14 -1.39 0.19 -12.06
N ARG A 15 -2.27 -0.53 -12.75
CA ARG A 15 -2.82 -0.07 -14.03
C ARG A 15 -3.76 1.11 -13.86
N LEU A 16 -4.60 1.10 -12.81
CA LEU A 16 -5.52 2.19 -12.52
C LEU A 16 -4.76 3.50 -12.31
N ILE A 17 -3.73 3.54 -11.45
CA ILE A 17 -3.00 4.78 -11.12
C ILE A 17 -2.29 5.43 -12.32
N HIS A 18 -2.07 4.69 -13.41
CA HIS A 18 -1.47 5.17 -14.65
C HIS A 18 -2.49 5.43 -15.76
N SER A 19 -3.78 5.32 -15.46
CA SER A 19 -4.88 5.58 -16.40
C SER A 19 -5.50 6.96 -16.18
N ASP A 20 -6.21 7.46 -17.18
CA ASP A 20 -6.94 8.74 -17.10
C ASP A 20 -8.12 8.72 -16.10
N GLN A 21 -8.47 7.54 -15.57
CA GLN A 21 -9.52 7.38 -14.56
C GLN A 21 -9.02 7.66 -13.15
N PHE A 22 -7.71 7.75 -12.94
CA PHE A 22 -7.15 7.97 -11.62
C PHE A 22 -7.20 9.44 -11.20
N GLN A 23 -7.84 9.69 -10.06
CA GLN A 23 -7.89 11.02 -9.44
C GLN A 23 -6.98 11.05 -8.22
N LEU A 24 -5.91 11.84 -8.32
CA LEU A 24 -4.99 12.04 -7.20
C LEU A 24 -5.73 12.68 -6.02
N GLY A 25 -5.58 12.11 -4.83
CA GLY A 25 -6.25 12.60 -3.63
C GLY A 25 -7.71 12.15 -3.48
N GLU A 26 -8.21 11.25 -4.32
CA GLU A 26 -9.50 10.58 -4.03
C GLU A 26 -9.33 9.54 -2.90
N TYR A 27 -8.16 8.88 -2.89
CA TYR A 27 -7.81 7.86 -1.90
C TYR A 27 -6.39 8.10 -1.35
N ILE A 28 -6.16 7.55 -0.16
CA ILE A 28 -4.83 7.28 0.37
C ILE A 28 -4.61 5.77 0.42
N TYR A 29 -3.36 5.37 0.23
CA TYR A 29 -2.88 4.01 0.40
C TYR A 29 -2.04 3.99 1.67
N MET A 30 -2.36 3.07 2.57
CA MET A 30 -1.69 2.89 3.84
C MET A 30 -1.01 1.52 3.86
N GLY A 31 0.31 1.49 3.79
CA GLY A 31 1.11 0.28 3.95
C GLY A 31 1.10 -0.13 5.42
N MET A 32 0.63 -1.34 5.68
CA MET A 32 0.46 -1.89 7.02
C MET A 32 1.49 -2.99 7.27
N GLY A 33 2.14 -2.94 8.42
CA GLY A 33 3.10 -3.94 8.85
C GLY A 33 2.86 -4.44 10.26
N LEU A 34 3.72 -5.38 10.67
CA LEU A 34 3.87 -5.82 12.05
C LEU A 34 5.26 -5.43 12.52
N VAL A 35 5.36 -4.88 13.74
CA VAL A 35 6.60 -4.70 14.50
C VAL A 35 6.37 -5.41 15.84
N ASP A 36 7.16 -6.44 16.13
CA ASP A 36 6.99 -7.28 17.32
C ASP A 36 5.54 -7.75 17.54
N ASN A 37 4.90 -8.25 16.46
CA ASN A 37 3.48 -8.65 16.39
C ASN A 37 2.44 -7.53 16.62
N HIS A 38 2.86 -6.27 16.82
CA HIS A 38 1.96 -5.13 16.88
C HIS A 38 1.71 -4.55 15.47
N ARG A 39 0.45 -4.32 15.12
CA ARG A 39 0.08 -3.80 13.80
C ARG A 39 0.28 -2.28 13.75
N VAL A 40 1.06 -1.83 12.78
CA VAL A 40 1.38 -0.41 12.55
C VAL A 40 1.19 -0.03 11.09
N CYS A 41 1.00 1.27 10.83
CA CYS A 41 1.11 1.84 9.49
C CYS A 41 2.56 2.29 9.27
N ILE A 42 3.20 1.78 8.22
CA ILE A 42 4.62 2.03 7.89
C ILE A 42 4.81 2.91 6.67
N SER A 43 3.78 3.12 5.86
CA SER A 43 3.82 4.07 4.75
C SER A 43 2.43 4.61 4.43
N VAL A 44 2.38 5.86 3.97
CA VAL A 44 1.17 6.52 3.47
C VAL A 44 1.51 7.24 2.17
N ALA A 45 0.69 7.06 1.14
CA ALA A 45 0.86 7.74 -0.15
C ALA A 45 -0.48 7.90 -0.89
N TYR A 46 -0.51 8.79 -1.88
CA TYR A 46 -1.65 8.94 -2.79
C TYR A 46 -1.64 7.94 -3.95
N GLN A 47 -0.53 7.24 -4.19
CA GLN A 47 -0.41 6.19 -5.20
C GLN A 47 0.15 4.90 -4.57
N ILE A 48 -0.36 3.75 -5.01
CA ILE A 48 -0.02 2.46 -4.42
C ILE A 48 1.45 2.06 -4.64
N ASP A 49 2.03 2.44 -5.78
CA ASP A 49 3.43 2.17 -6.11
C ASP A 49 4.40 2.91 -5.17
N TYR A 50 4.12 4.19 -4.87
CA TYR A 50 4.91 4.97 -3.92
C TYR A 50 4.72 4.44 -2.49
N CYS A 51 3.51 4.02 -2.14
CA CYS A 51 3.22 3.35 -0.87
C CYS A 51 4.06 2.08 -0.70
N ILE A 52 4.12 1.24 -1.73
CA ILE A 52 4.95 0.02 -1.78
C ILE A 52 6.43 0.38 -1.66
N LYS A 53 6.93 1.32 -2.47
CA LYS A 53 8.32 1.78 -2.43
C LYS A 53 8.74 2.17 -1.01
N LYS A 54 7.90 2.93 -0.30
CA LYS A 54 8.18 3.37 1.07
C LYS A 54 8.11 2.24 2.10
N ALA A 55 7.17 1.31 1.96
CA ALA A 55 7.10 0.13 2.82
C ALA A 55 8.32 -0.79 2.65
N LEU A 56 8.78 -0.99 1.39
CA LEU A 56 9.98 -1.77 1.09
C LEU A 56 11.23 -1.18 1.73
N GLN A 57 11.41 0.14 1.68
CA GLN A 57 12.53 0.82 2.34
C GLN A 57 12.59 0.56 3.85
N PHE A 58 11.45 0.36 4.52
CA PHE A 58 11.42 -0.01 5.93
C PHE A 58 11.92 -1.44 6.18
N ILE A 59 11.35 -2.41 5.45
CA ILE A 59 11.70 -3.83 5.66
C ILE A 59 13.11 -4.18 5.17
N GLU A 60 13.67 -3.41 4.23
CA GLU A 60 15.06 -3.52 3.80
C GLU A 60 16.03 -3.04 4.91
N HIS A 61 15.58 -2.14 5.79
CA HIS A 61 16.41 -1.57 6.85
C HIS A 61 16.26 -2.29 8.19
N ASP A 62 15.04 -2.73 8.53
CA ASP A 62 14.73 -3.37 9.81
C ASP A 62 13.98 -4.69 9.61
N SER A 63 14.65 -5.79 9.92
CA SER A 63 14.12 -7.15 9.82
C SER A 63 12.98 -7.45 10.80
N ASN A 64 12.76 -6.62 11.82
CA ASN A 64 11.64 -6.77 12.75
C ASN A 64 10.32 -6.27 12.15
N VAL A 65 10.38 -5.54 11.04
CA VAL A 65 9.21 -5.04 10.33
C VAL A 65 8.79 -6.04 9.28
N THR A 66 7.56 -6.56 9.37
CA THR A 66 6.95 -7.37 8.31
C THR A 66 5.91 -6.56 7.57
N PHE A 67 6.06 -6.36 6.26
CA PHE A 67 5.04 -5.74 5.42
C PHE A 67 3.93 -6.75 5.10
N THR A 68 2.67 -6.44 5.46
CA THR A 68 1.57 -7.43 5.40
C THR A 68 0.52 -7.13 4.34
N HIS A 69 0.05 -5.89 4.27
CA HIS A 69 -1.01 -5.49 3.36
C HIS A 69 -1.02 -3.98 3.15
N ILE A 70 -1.75 -3.53 2.15
CA ILE A 70 -2.06 -2.11 1.92
C ILE A 70 -3.56 -1.92 2.07
N ASN A 71 -3.96 -0.89 2.81
CA ASN A 71 -5.36 -0.44 2.86
C ASN A 71 -5.54 0.74 1.91
N LYS A 72 -6.57 0.69 1.07
CA LYS A 72 -7.10 1.84 0.33
C LYS A 72 -8.19 2.49 1.17
N VAL A 73 -8.04 3.77 1.46
CA VAL A 73 -8.98 4.54 2.27
C VAL A 73 -9.41 5.74 1.46
N LYS A 74 -10.71 5.96 1.31
CA LYS A 74 -11.22 7.18 0.68
C LYS A 74 -10.94 8.36 1.60
N ILE A 75 -10.50 9.50 1.04
CA ILE A 75 -10.20 10.66 1.89
C ILE A 75 -11.43 11.06 2.71
N GLY A 76 -11.22 11.25 4.02
CA GLY A 76 -12.26 11.60 4.99
C GLY A 76 -12.89 10.39 5.70
N GLU A 77 -12.67 9.17 5.21
CA GLU A 77 -13.19 7.95 5.83
C GLU A 77 -12.25 7.41 6.92
N LEU A 78 -12.80 6.66 7.86
CA LEU A 78 -12.07 6.02 8.96
C LEU A 78 -11.77 4.54 8.71
N GLU A 79 -12.34 3.97 7.65
CA GLU A 79 -12.22 2.55 7.33
C GLU A 79 -11.72 2.33 5.90
N ALA A 80 -11.00 1.23 5.70
CA ALA A 80 -10.49 0.85 4.39
C ALA A 80 -11.62 0.34 3.49
N CYS A 81 -11.75 0.90 2.29
CA CYS A 81 -12.69 0.42 1.29
C CYS A 81 -12.15 -0.80 0.52
N LYS A 82 -10.84 -1.01 0.52
CA LYS A 82 -10.19 -2.18 -0.09
C LYS A 82 -8.88 -2.52 0.64
N ARG A 83 -8.57 -3.81 0.70
CA ARG A 83 -7.30 -4.34 1.23
C ARG A 83 -6.56 -5.11 0.14
N PHE A 84 -5.26 -4.87 -0.01
CA PHE A 84 -4.36 -5.60 -0.90
C PHE A 84 -3.37 -6.40 -0.06
N THR A 85 -3.42 -7.72 -0.13
CA THR A 85 -2.44 -8.60 0.53
C THR A 85 -1.12 -8.59 -0.24
N ILE A 86 0.00 -8.57 0.49
CA ILE A 86 1.37 -8.61 -0.03
C ILE A 86 1.91 -10.04 -0.03
#